data_AF-A0A2C6CZL1-F1
#
_entry.id   AF-A0A2C6CZL1-F1
#
_cell.length_a   1.000
_cell.length_b   1.000
_cell.length_c   1.000
_cell.angle_alpha   90.00
_cell.angle_beta   90.00
_cell.angle_gamma   90.00
#
_symmetry.space_group_name_H-M   'P 1'
#
loop_
_entity.id
_entity.type
_entity.pdbx_description
1 polymer ?
#
loop_
_entity_poly.entity_id
_entity_poly.type
_entity_poly.pdbx_seq_one_letter_code
_entity_poly.pdbx_strand_id
1 'polypeptide(L)'
;MPKQKTDDLLRLIDSLTRAEKRHFRLFVKRNQAAKGEILFLELFNYLEKQDEYDEEHLMKRIKGIKKSQLSNQKAHLYKQLLTSLRLLNRNKDEEIMLRENIDYARILYNKGLYSQSLDILGKVKKRALTHEFHTVALEVAQFEKLIEGQYVTRSIRNRSTELSEECSALVSHIAATERFSNLSLRLYSYYLAEGMVKNEAEQLKVKAMFDELLPAEDFEELNFWGQVYYCQSYMGLHHICQEFPMVYRYSQRVIDMFRDKPNMIQLNAALYLRGLHTHLANLFNMWQYDKFKPELDILLAFPETYDLSTDANTESLWQLYSFTHRIQLHFIRGTFSEGLELVPPLMEAIEEDTYNWDEYRHMLFYYRIACLYFGSGDNNRAIDYLNLIINQRSPNYRSDIQAYARILSLICHFEMGNVQLVEYQVKSVYRFLAKVEHLQETQQHIFKFLRRLPRIQEAELKEEFIQLKEQLDGVSDRPFEQRTFTYLDVASWLKSKIEDKSVQQVIREQFEADQARG
;
A
#
# COMPACT_ATOMS: atom_id res chain seq x y z
N MET A 1 8.34 16.80 -21.59
CA MET A 1 8.38 15.47 -22.24
C MET A 1 9.80 14.87 -22.33
N PRO A 2 10.87 15.51 -22.86
CA PRO A 2 12.22 14.91 -22.89
C PRO A 2 12.93 14.86 -21.51
N LYS A 3 12.62 15.79 -20.59
CA LYS A 3 13.08 15.74 -19.20
C LYS A 3 12.53 14.52 -18.46
N GLN A 4 11.20 14.35 -18.49
CA GLN A 4 10.52 13.20 -17.89
C GLN A 4 11.13 11.84 -18.31
N LYS A 5 11.42 11.63 -19.61
CA LYS A 5 12.09 10.40 -20.08
C LYS A 5 13.53 10.23 -19.59
N THR A 6 14.22 11.33 -19.26
CA THR A 6 15.55 11.30 -18.65
C THR A 6 15.43 10.92 -17.18
N ASP A 7 14.46 11.51 -16.48
CA ASP A 7 14.17 11.23 -15.08
C ASP A 7 13.76 9.75 -14.89
N ASP A 8 12.94 9.21 -15.79
CA ASP A 8 12.55 7.79 -15.78
C ASP A 8 13.76 6.83 -15.91
N LEU A 9 14.75 7.20 -16.73
CA LEU A 9 15.96 6.41 -16.91
C LEU A 9 16.85 6.47 -15.67
N LEU A 10 17.02 7.66 -15.09
CA LEU A 10 17.80 7.84 -13.86
C LEU A 10 17.20 7.03 -12.72
N ARG A 11 15.88 7.17 -12.49
CA ARG A 11 15.14 6.36 -11.51
C ARG A 11 15.33 4.86 -11.70
N LEU A 12 15.29 4.37 -12.94
CA LEU A 12 15.57 2.96 -13.20
C LEU A 12 17.01 2.59 -12.82
N ILE A 13 18.02 3.39 -13.19
CA ILE A 13 19.43 3.14 -12.85
C ILE A 13 19.65 3.16 -11.33
N ASP A 14 19.01 4.08 -10.63
CA ASP A 14 19.12 4.26 -9.18
C ASP A 14 18.49 3.09 -8.43
N SER A 15 17.37 2.57 -8.94
CA SER A 15 16.69 1.39 -8.39
C SER A 15 17.50 0.08 -8.50
N LEU A 16 18.56 0.03 -9.32
CA LEU A 16 19.31 -1.21 -9.52
C LEU A 16 20.21 -1.53 -8.32
N THR A 17 20.12 -2.77 -7.86
CA THR A 17 21.08 -3.35 -6.91
C THR A 17 22.48 -3.44 -7.50
N ARG A 18 23.50 -3.55 -6.65
CA ARG A 18 24.90 -3.79 -7.09
C ARG A 18 25.01 -5.04 -7.97
N ALA A 19 24.22 -6.08 -7.69
CA ALA A 19 24.19 -7.31 -8.45
C ALA A 19 23.60 -7.11 -9.86
N GLU A 20 22.49 -6.36 -9.97
CA GLU A 20 21.87 -6.02 -11.26
C GLU A 20 22.77 -5.12 -12.11
N LYS A 21 23.39 -4.10 -11.49
CA LYS A 21 24.38 -3.24 -12.15
C LYS A 21 25.56 -4.06 -12.68
N ARG A 22 26.01 -5.09 -11.94
CA ARG A 22 27.05 -6.02 -12.41
C ARG A 22 26.55 -6.91 -13.55
N HIS A 23 25.34 -7.46 -13.43
CA HIS A 23 24.73 -8.29 -14.47
C HIS A 23 24.60 -7.53 -15.78
N PHE A 24 24.11 -6.28 -15.76
CA PHE A 24 23.99 -5.45 -16.94
C PHE A 24 25.34 -5.24 -17.65
N ARG A 25 26.41 -4.92 -16.91
CA ARG A 25 27.74 -4.75 -17.50
C ARG A 25 28.24 -6.05 -18.17
N LEU A 26 27.95 -7.22 -17.60
CA LEU A 26 28.30 -8.51 -18.20
C LEU A 26 27.44 -8.83 -19.42
N PHE A 27 26.14 -8.57 -19.35
CA PHE A 27 25.19 -8.71 -20.46
C PHE A 27 25.66 -7.91 -21.69
N VAL A 28 26.02 -6.65 -21.48
CA VAL A 28 26.54 -5.80 -22.57
C VAL A 28 27.84 -6.37 -23.12
N LYS A 29 28.81 -6.71 -22.27
CA LYS A 29 30.11 -7.27 -22.70
C LYS A 29 29.98 -8.55 -23.52
N ARG A 30 29.05 -9.44 -23.15
CA ARG A 30 28.83 -10.72 -23.83
C ARG A 30 28.22 -10.56 -25.22
N ASN A 31 27.40 -9.53 -25.41
CA ASN A 31 26.71 -9.26 -26.67
C ASN A 31 27.52 -8.32 -27.60
N GLN A 32 28.76 -7.96 -27.23
CA GLN A 32 29.59 -7.04 -28.02
C GLN A 32 29.92 -7.58 -29.41
N ALA A 33 29.26 -7.03 -30.43
CA ALA A 33 29.61 -7.16 -31.84
C ALA A 33 29.78 -5.80 -32.55
N ALA A 34 29.38 -4.67 -31.95
CA ALA A 34 29.43 -3.35 -32.61
C ALA A 34 29.92 -2.19 -31.74
N LYS A 35 30.60 -1.20 -32.37
CA LYS A 35 31.08 0.05 -31.73
C LYS A 35 29.99 0.85 -30.99
N GLY A 36 28.73 0.74 -31.41
CA GLY A 36 27.59 1.40 -30.74
C GLY A 36 27.33 0.88 -29.33
N GLU A 37 27.78 -0.34 -29.00
CA GLU A 37 27.54 -0.98 -27.71
C GLU A 37 28.49 -0.49 -26.60
N ILE A 38 29.61 0.12 -26.99
CA ILE A 38 30.56 0.74 -26.08
C ILE A 38 30.01 2.08 -25.55
N LEU A 39 29.33 2.85 -26.41
CA LEU A 39 28.86 4.21 -26.11
C LEU A 39 27.72 4.25 -25.09
N PHE A 40 26.76 3.32 -25.15
CA PHE A 40 25.68 3.32 -24.15
C PHE A 40 26.13 2.72 -22.80
N LEU A 41 27.17 1.88 -22.78
CA LEU A 41 27.80 1.43 -21.53
C LEU A 41 28.55 2.58 -20.84
N GLU A 42 29.25 3.42 -21.63
CA GLU A 42 29.83 4.67 -21.13
C GLU A 42 28.76 5.61 -20.58
N LEU A 43 27.62 5.72 -21.28
CA LEU A 43 26.46 6.48 -20.81
C LEU A 43 25.91 5.93 -19.48
N PHE A 44 25.75 4.62 -19.35
CA PHE A 44 25.33 4.00 -18.08
C PHE A 44 26.30 4.30 -16.94
N ASN A 45 27.61 4.07 -17.15
CA ASN A 45 28.63 4.33 -16.13
C ASN A 45 28.76 5.82 -15.77
N TYR A 46 28.38 6.72 -16.68
CA TYR A 46 28.27 8.14 -16.39
C TYR A 46 27.08 8.40 -15.48
N LEU A 47 25.88 8.01 -15.91
CA LEU A 47 24.63 8.30 -15.22
C LEU A 47 24.57 7.68 -13.81
N GLU A 48 25.12 6.48 -13.62
CA GLU A 48 25.21 5.81 -12.32
C GLU A 48 26.00 6.62 -11.26
N LYS A 49 26.90 7.52 -11.68
CA LYS A 49 27.82 8.24 -10.79
C LYS A 49 27.43 9.69 -10.55
N GLN A 50 26.25 10.11 -10.97
CA GLN A 50 25.84 11.50 -10.89
C GLN A 50 24.61 11.62 -10.01
N ASP A 51 24.71 12.44 -8.96
CA ASP A 51 23.58 12.78 -8.09
C ASP A 51 22.61 13.74 -8.81
N GLU A 52 23.14 14.60 -9.69
CA GLU A 52 22.35 15.51 -10.54
C GLU A 52 22.71 15.35 -12.02
N TYR A 53 21.69 15.32 -12.88
CA TYR A 53 21.87 15.19 -14.32
C TYR A 53 22.33 16.51 -14.96
N ASP A 54 23.61 16.57 -15.34
CA ASP A 54 24.19 17.63 -16.18
C ASP A 54 24.47 17.14 -17.61
N GLU A 55 23.67 17.62 -18.56
CA GLU A 55 23.82 17.31 -19.98
C GLU A 55 25.09 17.89 -20.60
N GLU A 56 25.48 19.11 -20.23
CA GLU A 56 26.67 19.74 -20.81
C GLU A 56 27.93 19.01 -20.38
N HIS A 57 27.99 18.59 -19.13
CA HIS A 57 29.09 17.80 -18.60
C HIS A 57 29.14 16.39 -19.23
N LEU A 58 27.98 15.75 -19.42
CA LEU A 58 27.86 14.47 -20.12
C LEU A 58 28.45 14.55 -21.53
N MET A 59 28.07 15.59 -22.27
CA MET A 59 28.52 15.82 -23.65
C MET A 59 30.02 16.10 -23.75
N LYS A 60 30.62 16.74 -22.72
CA LYS A 60 32.08 16.94 -22.64
C LYS A 60 32.82 15.62 -22.36
N ARG A 61 32.25 14.74 -21.54
CA ARG A 61 32.88 13.49 -21.12
C ARG A 61 32.78 12.39 -22.18
N ILE A 62 31.63 12.24 -22.84
CA ILE A 62 31.39 11.18 -23.84
C ILE A 62 31.47 11.76 -25.25
N LYS A 63 32.70 11.94 -25.75
CA LYS A 63 32.97 12.57 -27.07
C LYS A 63 32.35 11.83 -28.27
N GLY A 64 31.96 10.56 -28.09
CA GLY A 64 31.35 9.74 -29.15
C GLY A 64 29.85 9.95 -29.34
N ILE A 65 29.15 10.67 -28.44
CA ILE A 65 27.71 10.92 -28.55
C ILE A 65 27.48 12.34 -29.06
N LYS A 66 26.75 12.49 -30.17
CA LYS A 66 26.26 13.80 -30.64
C LYS A 66 25.00 14.20 -29.87
N LYS A 67 24.79 15.50 -29.65
CA LYS A 67 23.60 16.02 -28.92
C LYS A 67 22.28 15.55 -29.55
N SER A 68 22.23 15.50 -30.88
CA SER A 68 21.07 14.99 -31.64
C SER A 68 20.79 13.50 -31.41
N GLN A 69 21.77 12.72 -30.97
CA GLN A 69 21.66 11.29 -30.74
C GLN A 69 21.39 10.94 -29.27
N LEU A 70 21.59 11.89 -28.34
CA LEU A 70 21.54 11.63 -26.91
C LEU A 70 20.18 11.06 -26.46
N SER A 71 19.07 11.63 -26.95
CA SER A 71 17.72 11.13 -26.65
C SER A 71 17.55 9.66 -27.08
N ASN A 72 18.03 9.31 -28.29
CA ASN A 72 17.96 7.95 -28.80
C ASN A 72 18.89 7.00 -28.01
N GLN A 73 20.06 7.48 -27.59
CA GLN A 73 20.98 6.68 -26.77
C GLN A 73 20.42 6.40 -25.38
N LYS A 74 19.74 7.38 -24.74
CA LYS A 74 19.03 7.17 -23.49
C LYS A 74 17.88 6.16 -23.64
N ALA A 75 17.05 6.31 -24.66
CA ALA A 75 15.97 5.36 -24.94
C ALA A 75 16.50 3.94 -25.22
N HIS A 76 17.62 3.83 -25.95
CA HIS A 76 18.29 2.57 -26.19
C HIS A 76 18.84 1.95 -24.89
N LEU A 77 19.52 2.74 -24.05
CA LEU A 77 20.02 2.29 -22.75
C LEU A 77 18.88 1.78 -21.87
N TYR A 78 17.77 2.52 -21.78
CA TYR A 78 16.58 2.10 -21.04
C TYR A 78 16.08 0.72 -21.51
N LYS A 79 15.92 0.53 -22.83
CA LYS A 79 15.51 -0.75 -23.41
C LYS A 79 16.49 -1.88 -23.11
N GLN A 80 17.80 -1.62 -23.17
CA GLN A 80 18.84 -2.62 -22.88
C GLN A 80 18.87 -3.00 -21.39
N LEU A 81 18.65 -2.03 -20.49
CA LEU A 81 18.49 -2.30 -19.06
C LEU A 81 17.31 -3.23 -18.80
N LEU A 82 16.12 -2.90 -19.31
CA LEU A 82 14.94 -3.77 -19.17
C LEU A 82 15.16 -5.16 -19.77
N THR A 83 15.83 -5.25 -20.92
CA THR A 83 16.15 -6.54 -21.55
C THR A 83 17.07 -7.39 -20.66
N SER A 84 18.12 -6.77 -20.10
CA SER A 84 19.04 -7.42 -19.17
C SER A 84 18.33 -7.90 -17.90
N LEU A 85 17.47 -7.05 -17.31
CA LEU A 85 16.71 -7.38 -16.10
C LEU A 85 15.73 -8.53 -16.35
N ARG A 86 15.00 -8.52 -17.48
CA ARG A 86 14.13 -9.63 -17.87
C ARG A 86 14.89 -10.96 -17.94
N LEU A 87 16.08 -10.96 -18.55
CA LEU A 87 16.92 -12.16 -18.65
C LEU A 87 17.48 -12.62 -17.30
N LEU A 88 17.75 -11.70 -16.38
CA LEU A 88 18.16 -12.01 -15.02
C LEU A 88 16.99 -12.64 -14.23
N ASN A 89 15.78 -12.12 -14.41
CA ASN A 89 14.61 -12.49 -13.62
C ASN A 89 13.86 -13.72 -14.14
N ARG A 90 14.16 -14.26 -15.32
CA ARG A 90 13.50 -15.47 -15.86
C ARG A 90 13.53 -16.71 -14.97
N ASN A 91 14.44 -16.77 -13.99
CA ASN A 91 14.54 -17.88 -13.04
C ASN A 91 13.95 -17.54 -11.66
N LYS A 92 13.49 -16.31 -11.47
CA LYS A 92 12.97 -15.76 -10.19
C LYS A 92 11.49 -15.40 -10.30
N ASP A 93 11.09 -14.85 -11.44
CA ASP A 93 9.72 -14.44 -11.74
C ASP A 93 9.03 -15.52 -12.57
N GLU A 94 7.97 -16.08 -11.98
CA GLU A 94 7.18 -17.17 -12.54
C GLU A 94 6.47 -16.75 -13.84
N GLU A 95 5.91 -15.54 -13.90
CA GLU A 95 5.16 -15.07 -15.06
C GLU A 95 6.09 -14.77 -16.24
N ILE A 96 7.26 -14.15 -15.99
CA ILE A 96 8.30 -13.94 -17.02
C ILE A 96 8.72 -15.29 -17.61
N MET A 97 8.92 -16.30 -16.76
CA MET A 97 9.31 -17.64 -17.18
C MET A 97 8.21 -18.32 -18.01
N LEU A 98 6.94 -18.21 -17.62
CA LEU A 98 5.83 -18.76 -18.41
C LEU A 98 5.75 -18.12 -19.80
N ARG A 99 5.86 -16.78 -19.87
CA ARG A 99 5.83 -16.03 -21.13
C ARG A 99 7.01 -16.37 -22.04
N GLU A 100 8.23 -16.51 -21.49
CA GLU A 100 9.40 -16.92 -22.26
C GLU A 100 9.22 -18.32 -22.88
N ASN A 101 8.59 -19.25 -22.17
CA ASN A 101 8.30 -20.58 -22.72
C ASN A 101 7.23 -20.56 -23.81
N ILE A 102 6.23 -19.68 -23.72
CA ILE A 102 5.27 -19.46 -24.81
C ILE A 102 5.99 -18.93 -26.06
N ASP A 103 6.94 -18.02 -25.90
CA ASP A 103 7.79 -17.53 -27.00
C ASP A 103 8.61 -18.67 -27.64
N TYR A 104 9.20 -19.57 -26.83
CA TYR A 104 9.89 -20.75 -27.36
C TYR A 104 8.95 -21.68 -28.12
N ALA A 105 7.74 -21.94 -27.60
CA ALA A 105 6.73 -22.71 -28.30
C ALA A 105 6.35 -22.07 -29.64
N ARG A 106 6.24 -20.73 -29.70
CA ARG A 106 5.99 -19.97 -30.93
C ARG A 106 7.11 -20.09 -31.95
N ILE A 107 8.36 -20.03 -31.51
CA ILE A 107 9.53 -20.20 -32.39
C ILE A 107 9.53 -21.60 -33.01
N LEU A 108 9.27 -22.64 -32.22
CA LEU A 108 9.21 -24.03 -32.69
C LEU A 108 8.05 -24.23 -33.68
N TYR A 109 6.88 -23.70 -33.36
CA TYR A 109 5.72 -23.68 -34.25
C TYR A 109 6.06 -23.04 -35.61
N ASN A 110 6.69 -21.87 -35.62
CA ASN A 110 7.08 -21.17 -36.84
C ASN A 110 8.13 -21.94 -37.67
N LYS A 111 8.85 -22.87 -37.04
CA LYS A 111 9.80 -23.79 -37.70
C LYS A 111 9.16 -25.11 -38.14
N GLY A 112 7.85 -25.29 -37.96
CA GLY A 112 7.13 -26.52 -38.28
C GLY A 112 7.33 -27.65 -37.27
N LEU A 113 7.94 -27.38 -36.11
CA LEU A 113 8.24 -28.36 -35.06
C LEU A 113 7.06 -28.48 -34.06
N TYR A 114 5.88 -28.87 -34.56
CA TYR A 114 4.62 -28.83 -33.79
C TYR A 114 4.63 -29.70 -32.53
N SER A 115 5.15 -30.93 -32.59
CA SER A 115 5.23 -31.79 -31.40
C SER A 115 6.06 -31.16 -30.29
N GLN A 116 7.19 -30.54 -30.63
CA GLN A 116 8.05 -29.89 -29.63
C GLN A 116 7.39 -28.62 -29.08
N SER A 117 6.64 -27.91 -29.91
CA SER A 117 5.83 -26.76 -29.47
C SER A 117 4.77 -27.20 -28.46
N LEU A 118 3.99 -28.26 -28.77
CA LEU A 118 2.97 -28.83 -27.88
C LEU A 118 3.56 -29.35 -26.56
N ASP A 119 4.75 -29.96 -26.58
CA ASP A 119 5.43 -30.41 -25.35
C ASP A 119 5.77 -29.26 -24.41
N ILE A 120 6.18 -28.10 -24.94
CA ILE A 120 6.40 -26.90 -24.14
C ILE A 120 5.07 -26.35 -23.62
N LEU A 121 4.07 -26.21 -24.50
CA LEU A 121 2.74 -25.69 -24.14
C LEU A 121 2.09 -26.52 -23.02
N GLY A 122 2.13 -27.85 -23.09
CA GLY A 122 1.57 -28.70 -22.05
C GLY A 122 2.22 -28.50 -20.67
N LYS A 123 3.55 -28.29 -20.62
CA LYS A 123 4.27 -27.97 -19.37
C LYS A 123 3.90 -26.58 -18.84
N VAL A 124 3.85 -25.58 -19.72
CA VAL A 124 3.47 -24.20 -19.37
C VAL A 124 2.04 -24.18 -18.83
N LYS A 125 1.09 -24.83 -19.50
CA LYS A 125 -0.31 -24.88 -19.08
C LYS A 125 -0.48 -25.48 -17.70
N LYS A 126 0.14 -26.65 -17.46
CA LYS A 126 0.09 -27.31 -16.15
C LYS A 126 0.61 -26.39 -15.04
N ARG A 127 1.74 -25.73 -15.29
CA ARG A 127 2.37 -24.80 -14.33
C ARG A 127 1.53 -23.54 -14.11
N ALA A 128 0.99 -22.95 -15.17
CA ALA A 128 0.08 -21.81 -15.10
C ALA A 128 -1.17 -22.13 -14.27
N LEU A 129 -1.82 -23.28 -14.48
CA LEU A 129 -2.97 -23.72 -13.68
C LEU A 129 -2.61 -23.95 -12.21
N THR A 130 -1.43 -24.55 -11.95
CA THR A 130 -0.96 -24.84 -10.58
C THR A 130 -0.73 -23.55 -9.78
N HIS A 131 -0.33 -22.49 -10.45
CA HIS A 131 -0.04 -21.18 -9.86
C HIS A 131 -1.14 -20.14 -10.13
N GLU A 132 -2.33 -20.58 -10.54
CA GLU A 132 -3.53 -19.75 -10.74
C GLU A 132 -3.39 -18.65 -11.83
N PHE A 133 -2.43 -18.76 -12.76
CA PHE A 133 -2.26 -17.90 -13.95
C PHE A 133 -3.22 -18.27 -15.08
N HIS A 134 -4.53 -18.13 -14.83
CA HIS A 134 -5.57 -18.61 -15.75
C HIS A 134 -5.56 -17.93 -17.13
N THR A 135 -5.18 -16.66 -17.23
CA THR A 135 -5.06 -15.94 -18.51
C THR A 135 -3.94 -16.52 -19.38
N VAL A 136 -2.80 -16.88 -18.77
CA VAL A 136 -1.71 -17.58 -19.44
C VAL A 136 -2.15 -18.99 -19.83
N ALA A 137 -2.86 -19.71 -18.95
CA ALA A 137 -3.41 -21.03 -19.28
C ALA A 137 -4.37 -20.97 -20.48
N LEU A 138 -5.21 -19.93 -20.57
CA LEU A 138 -6.11 -19.70 -21.70
C LEU A 138 -5.33 -19.42 -23.00
N GLU A 139 -4.31 -18.55 -22.95
CA GLU A 139 -3.45 -18.28 -24.11
C GLU A 139 -2.80 -19.57 -24.63
N VAL A 140 -2.29 -20.40 -23.71
CA VAL A 140 -1.67 -21.69 -24.05
C VAL A 140 -2.69 -22.66 -24.65
N ALA A 141 -3.88 -22.80 -24.05
CA ALA A 141 -4.93 -23.68 -24.57
C ALA A 141 -5.42 -23.22 -25.96
N GLN A 142 -5.53 -21.92 -26.20
CA GLN A 142 -5.84 -21.37 -27.52
C GLN A 142 -4.74 -21.65 -28.54
N PHE A 143 -3.48 -21.61 -28.12
CA PHE A 143 -2.35 -21.95 -28.98
C PHE A 143 -2.33 -23.45 -29.31
N GLU A 144 -2.58 -24.34 -28.33
CA GLU A 144 -2.78 -25.77 -28.58
C GLU A 144 -3.90 -26.01 -29.60
N LYS A 145 -5.06 -25.33 -29.44
CA LYS A 145 -6.19 -25.41 -30.37
C LYS A 145 -5.82 -24.97 -31.79
N LEU A 146 -4.98 -23.94 -31.93
CA LEU A 146 -4.48 -23.48 -33.23
C LEU A 146 -3.63 -24.55 -33.93
N ILE A 147 -2.77 -25.25 -33.18
CA ILE A 147 -1.93 -26.33 -33.73
C ILE A 147 -2.80 -27.53 -34.13
N GLU A 148 -3.70 -27.97 -33.25
CA GLU A 148 -4.58 -29.12 -33.50
C GLU A 148 -5.55 -28.86 -34.66
N GLY A 149 -6.01 -27.62 -34.85
CA GLY A 149 -6.93 -27.26 -35.93
C GLY A 149 -6.31 -27.22 -37.32
N GLN A 150 -4.97 -27.14 -37.42
CA GLN A 150 -4.25 -26.96 -38.70
C GLN A 150 -3.42 -28.17 -39.11
N TYR A 151 -3.11 -29.08 -38.18
CA TYR A 151 -2.20 -30.17 -38.40
C TYR A 151 -2.77 -31.47 -37.84
N VAL A 152 -2.63 -32.56 -38.58
CA VAL A 152 -2.87 -33.91 -38.05
C VAL A 152 -1.73 -34.25 -37.11
N THR A 153 -1.82 -33.76 -35.88
CA THR A 153 -0.98 -34.23 -34.79
C THR A 153 -1.42 -35.67 -34.48
N ARG A 154 -0.53 -36.53 -33.98
CA ARG A 154 -0.89 -37.89 -33.54
C ARG A 154 -1.72 -37.87 -32.24
N SER A 155 -2.53 -36.83 -32.04
CA SER A 155 -3.31 -36.60 -30.85
C SER A 155 -4.46 -37.60 -30.75
N ILE A 156 -4.89 -37.82 -29.52
CA ILE A 156 -5.97 -38.73 -29.17
C ILE A 156 -7.26 -38.23 -29.84
N ARG A 157 -8.04 -39.16 -30.41
CA ARG A 157 -9.38 -38.88 -30.93
C ARG A 157 -10.19 -38.14 -29.84
N ASN A 158 -10.68 -36.93 -30.14
CA ASN A 158 -11.42 -35.99 -29.26
C ASN A 158 -10.62 -34.82 -28.64
N ARG A 159 -9.31 -34.68 -28.89
CA ARG A 159 -8.51 -33.57 -28.33
C ARG A 159 -9.07 -32.17 -28.63
N SER A 160 -9.64 -31.96 -29.82
CA SER A 160 -10.24 -30.68 -30.21
C SER A 160 -11.46 -30.30 -29.36
N THR A 161 -12.25 -31.28 -28.94
CA THR A 161 -13.42 -31.08 -28.08
C THR A 161 -12.96 -30.75 -26.66
N GLU A 162 -12.02 -31.52 -26.11
CA GLU A 162 -11.42 -31.26 -24.79
C GLU A 162 -10.86 -29.83 -24.68
N LEU A 163 -10.08 -29.39 -25.68
CA LEU A 163 -9.51 -28.04 -25.72
C LEU A 163 -10.58 -26.95 -25.82
N SER A 164 -11.70 -27.25 -26.49
CA SER A 164 -12.80 -26.30 -26.60
C SER A 164 -13.53 -26.13 -25.27
N GLU A 165 -13.84 -27.23 -24.59
CA GLU A 165 -14.43 -27.24 -23.25
C GLU A 165 -13.51 -26.57 -22.22
N GLU A 166 -12.20 -26.88 -22.26
CA GLU A 166 -11.20 -26.27 -21.39
C GLU A 166 -11.11 -24.75 -21.59
N CYS A 167 -11.05 -24.28 -22.85
CA CYS A 167 -11.06 -22.84 -23.14
C CYS A 167 -12.33 -22.16 -22.62
N SER A 168 -13.50 -22.78 -22.82
CA SER A 168 -14.78 -22.23 -22.33
C SER A 168 -14.81 -22.15 -20.81
N ALA A 169 -14.34 -23.19 -20.10
CA ALA A 169 -14.25 -23.18 -18.65
C ALA A 169 -13.30 -22.08 -18.14
N LEU A 170 -12.11 -21.94 -18.74
CA LEU A 170 -11.15 -20.90 -18.39
C LEU A 170 -11.72 -19.50 -18.61
N VAL A 171 -12.41 -19.26 -19.72
CA VAL A 171 -13.07 -17.96 -20.00
C VAL A 171 -14.12 -17.67 -18.94
N SER A 172 -14.95 -18.64 -18.56
CA SER A 172 -15.96 -18.47 -17.52
C SER A 172 -15.35 -18.10 -16.17
N HIS A 173 -14.30 -18.82 -15.73
CA HIS A 173 -13.61 -18.52 -14.48
C HIS A 173 -12.95 -17.13 -14.50
N ILE A 174 -12.24 -16.78 -15.58
CA ILE A 174 -11.63 -15.45 -15.73
C ILE A 174 -12.70 -14.36 -15.68
N ALA A 175 -13.82 -14.54 -16.38
CA ALA A 175 -14.90 -13.57 -16.38
C ALA A 175 -15.51 -13.36 -14.98
N ALA A 176 -15.65 -14.42 -14.19
CA ALA A 176 -16.11 -14.33 -12.81
C ALA A 176 -15.10 -13.60 -11.92
N THR A 177 -13.81 -13.93 -12.01
CA THR A 177 -12.73 -13.22 -11.31
C THR A 177 -12.72 -11.73 -11.65
N GLU A 178 -12.84 -11.38 -12.93
CA GLU A 178 -12.85 -9.99 -13.40
C GLU A 178 -14.06 -9.21 -12.89
N ARG A 179 -15.24 -9.83 -12.82
CA ARG A 179 -16.43 -9.17 -12.26
C ARG A 179 -16.21 -8.74 -10.81
N PHE A 180 -15.70 -9.61 -9.95
CA PHE A 180 -15.37 -9.26 -8.56
C PHE A 180 -14.20 -8.30 -8.45
N SER A 181 -13.16 -8.46 -9.28
CA SER A 181 -12.02 -7.53 -9.32
C SER A 181 -12.50 -6.10 -9.62
N ASN A 182 -13.37 -5.94 -10.63
CA ASN A 182 -13.96 -4.66 -11.00
C ASN A 182 -14.85 -4.07 -9.88
N LEU A 183 -15.64 -4.90 -9.19
CA LEU A 183 -16.43 -4.45 -8.04
C LEU A 183 -15.52 -3.92 -6.92
N SER A 184 -14.48 -4.67 -6.56
CA SER A 184 -13.53 -4.25 -5.51
C SER A 184 -12.81 -2.94 -5.87
N LEU A 185 -12.42 -2.76 -7.15
CA LEU A 185 -11.82 -1.53 -7.64
C LEU A 185 -12.78 -0.34 -7.57
N ARG A 186 -14.06 -0.53 -7.94
CA ARG A 186 -15.09 0.51 -7.85
C ARG A 186 -15.31 0.96 -6.41
N LEU A 187 -15.38 0.04 -5.46
CA LEU A 187 -15.50 0.36 -4.03
C LEU A 187 -14.27 1.12 -3.54
N TYR A 188 -13.08 0.72 -3.96
CA TYR A 188 -11.86 1.46 -3.62
C TYR A 188 -11.87 2.88 -4.21
N SER A 189 -12.30 3.06 -5.46
CA SER A 189 -12.48 4.39 -6.06
C SER A 189 -13.52 5.23 -5.33
N TYR A 190 -14.66 4.64 -4.94
CA TYR A 190 -15.67 5.31 -4.13
C TYR A 190 -15.08 5.77 -2.79
N TYR A 191 -14.38 4.89 -2.08
CA TYR A 191 -13.74 5.21 -0.81
C TYR A 191 -12.72 6.35 -0.94
N LEU A 192 -11.92 6.37 -2.01
CA LEU A 192 -10.97 7.47 -2.25
C LEU A 192 -11.65 8.82 -2.52
N ALA A 193 -12.84 8.80 -3.13
CA ALA A 193 -13.59 10.01 -3.46
C ALA A 193 -14.42 10.53 -2.28
N GLU A 194 -15.18 9.64 -1.63
CA GLU A 194 -16.21 10.00 -0.65
C GLU A 194 -15.82 9.67 0.81
N GLY A 195 -14.85 8.76 1.00
CA GLY A 195 -14.47 8.25 2.31
C GLY A 195 -15.45 7.22 2.88
N MET A 196 -15.50 7.13 4.21
CA MET A 196 -16.50 6.32 4.93
C MET A 196 -17.83 7.07 5.00
N VAL A 197 -18.94 6.33 5.03
CA VAL A 197 -20.28 6.90 5.16
C VAL A 197 -20.43 7.58 6.53
N LYS A 198 -21.18 8.67 6.56
CA LYS A 198 -21.34 9.54 7.73
C LYS A 198 -22.74 9.45 8.34
N ASN A 199 -23.67 8.79 7.64
CA ASN A 199 -25.06 8.63 8.06
C ASN A 199 -25.70 7.42 7.38
N GLU A 200 -26.88 7.04 7.88
CA GLU A 200 -27.64 5.89 7.40
C GLU A 200 -28.08 6.03 5.93
N ALA A 201 -28.41 7.24 5.47
CA ALA A 201 -28.84 7.46 4.09
C ALA A 201 -27.70 7.21 3.09
N GLU A 202 -26.48 7.61 3.42
CA GLU A 202 -25.28 7.25 2.64
C GLU A 202 -25.01 5.75 2.68
N GLN A 203 -25.14 5.12 3.87
CA GLN A 203 -24.95 3.68 4.01
C GLN A 203 -25.92 2.88 3.13
N LEU A 204 -27.21 3.23 3.13
CA LEU A 204 -28.23 2.60 2.28
C LEU A 204 -27.92 2.76 0.79
N LYS A 205 -27.43 3.94 0.36
CA LYS A 205 -27.03 4.16 -1.04
C LYS A 205 -25.86 3.28 -1.45
N VAL A 206 -24.84 3.16 -0.59
CA VAL A 206 -23.67 2.31 -0.88
C VAL A 206 -24.07 0.84 -0.94
N LYS A 207 -24.90 0.37 0.00
CA LYS A 207 -25.41 -1.02 -0.01
C LYS A 207 -26.24 -1.31 -1.26
N ALA A 208 -27.15 -0.42 -1.65
CA ALA A 208 -27.94 -0.57 -2.88
C ALA A 208 -27.06 -0.61 -4.13
N MET A 209 -26.03 0.24 -4.22
CA MET A 209 -25.06 0.21 -5.32
C MET A 209 -24.29 -1.11 -5.35
N PHE A 210 -23.88 -1.61 -4.18
CA PHE A 210 -23.19 -2.89 -4.08
C PHE A 210 -24.06 -4.05 -4.56
N ASP A 211 -25.31 -4.10 -4.10
CA ASP A 211 -26.26 -5.15 -4.47
C ASP A 211 -26.58 -5.13 -5.97
N GLU A 212 -26.68 -3.95 -6.59
CA GLU A 212 -26.87 -3.79 -8.04
C GLU A 212 -25.67 -4.32 -8.86
N LEU A 213 -24.46 -4.17 -8.32
CA LEU A 213 -23.22 -4.53 -9.00
C LEU A 213 -22.67 -5.91 -8.61
N LEU A 214 -23.31 -6.59 -7.64
CA LEU A 214 -22.84 -7.85 -7.09
C LEU A 214 -22.92 -8.95 -8.16
N PRO A 215 -21.81 -9.63 -8.50
CA PRO A 215 -21.83 -10.77 -9.40
C PRO A 215 -22.62 -11.94 -8.81
N ALA A 216 -23.27 -12.73 -9.66
CA ALA A 216 -24.16 -13.82 -9.24
C ALA A 216 -23.43 -15.11 -8.84
N GLU A 217 -22.13 -15.20 -9.09
CA GLU A 217 -21.36 -16.41 -8.80
C GLU A 217 -21.16 -16.65 -7.30
N ASP A 218 -21.37 -17.89 -6.87
CA ASP A 218 -21.15 -18.32 -5.50
C ASP A 218 -19.65 -18.43 -5.18
N PHE A 219 -19.30 -18.20 -3.91
CA PHE A 219 -17.90 -18.19 -3.46
C PHE A 219 -17.18 -19.51 -3.76
N GLU A 220 -17.85 -20.63 -3.57
CA GLU A 220 -17.29 -21.98 -3.73
C GLU A 220 -17.03 -22.35 -5.19
N GLU A 221 -17.67 -21.66 -6.15
CA GLU A 221 -17.50 -21.87 -7.59
C GLU A 221 -16.34 -21.04 -8.17
N LEU A 222 -15.85 -20.07 -7.42
CA LEU A 222 -14.76 -19.20 -7.81
C LEU A 222 -13.40 -19.91 -7.67
N ASN A 223 -12.48 -19.57 -8.59
CA ASN A 223 -11.06 -19.91 -8.41
C ASN A 223 -10.45 -19.07 -7.27
N PHE A 224 -9.17 -19.33 -6.95
CA PHE A 224 -8.49 -18.64 -5.85
C PHE A 224 -8.60 -17.11 -5.94
N TRP A 225 -8.33 -16.53 -7.13
CA TRP A 225 -8.39 -15.09 -7.32
C TRP A 225 -9.80 -14.53 -7.24
N GLY A 226 -10.79 -15.25 -7.77
CA GLY A 226 -12.20 -14.86 -7.64
C GLY A 226 -12.63 -14.82 -6.17
N GLN A 227 -12.23 -15.81 -5.37
CA GLN A 227 -12.48 -15.84 -3.93
C GLN A 227 -11.77 -14.69 -3.18
N VAL A 228 -10.54 -14.35 -3.56
CA VAL A 228 -9.82 -13.19 -3.00
C VAL A 228 -10.57 -11.90 -3.31
N TYR A 229 -10.95 -11.67 -4.57
CA TYR A 229 -11.68 -10.45 -4.98
C TYR A 229 -13.10 -10.38 -4.44
N TYR A 230 -13.77 -11.52 -4.27
CA TYR A 230 -15.03 -11.62 -3.52
C TYR A 230 -14.84 -11.05 -2.12
N CYS A 231 -13.85 -11.57 -1.38
CA CYS A 231 -13.58 -11.10 -0.01
C CYS A 231 -13.20 -9.62 0.01
N GLN A 232 -12.36 -9.16 -0.92
CA GLN A 232 -11.98 -7.75 -1.02
C GLN A 232 -13.17 -6.83 -1.33
N SER A 233 -14.13 -7.29 -2.15
CA SER A 233 -15.36 -6.53 -2.43
C SER A 233 -16.20 -6.35 -1.16
N TYR A 234 -16.45 -7.42 -0.41
CA TYR A 234 -17.16 -7.31 0.86
C TYR A 234 -16.38 -6.52 1.91
N MET A 235 -15.05 -6.68 1.98
CA MET A 235 -14.20 -5.85 2.85
C MET A 235 -14.36 -4.36 2.52
N GLY A 236 -14.34 -4.00 1.22
CA GLY A 236 -14.53 -2.62 0.77
C GLY A 236 -15.88 -2.07 1.18
N LEU A 237 -16.96 -2.81 0.93
CA LEU A 237 -18.32 -2.45 1.36
C LEU A 237 -18.39 -2.20 2.87
N HIS A 238 -17.96 -3.19 3.66
CA HIS A 238 -18.06 -3.13 5.10
C HIS A 238 -17.15 -2.05 5.68
N HIS A 239 -15.97 -1.80 5.09
CA HIS A 239 -15.10 -0.71 5.50
C HIS A 239 -15.73 0.65 5.25
N ILE A 240 -16.31 0.89 4.06
CA ILE A 240 -17.03 2.11 3.74
C ILE A 240 -18.21 2.32 4.70
N CYS A 241 -18.91 1.24 5.06
CA CYS A 241 -20.04 1.25 5.98
C CYS A 241 -19.65 1.27 7.47
N GLN A 242 -18.34 1.30 7.80
CA GLN A 242 -17.80 1.23 9.16
C GLN A 242 -18.15 -0.05 9.95
N GLU A 243 -18.39 -1.17 9.25
CA GLU A 243 -18.74 -2.48 9.82
C GLU A 243 -17.49 -3.34 10.06
N PHE A 244 -16.59 -2.87 10.93
CA PHE A 244 -15.26 -3.46 11.19
C PHE A 244 -15.24 -4.96 11.57
N PRO A 245 -16.23 -5.51 12.31
CA PRO A 245 -16.30 -6.96 12.55
C PRO A 245 -16.42 -7.78 11.26
N MET A 246 -17.13 -7.27 10.26
CA MET A 246 -17.24 -7.93 8.96
C MET A 246 -15.96 -7.77 8.13
N VAL A 247 -15.30 -6.61 8.22
CA VAL A 247 -13.95 -6.42 7.63
C VAL A 247 -12.97 -7.43 8.22
N TYR A 248 -13.02 -7.69 9.52
CA TYR A 248 -12.20 -8.73 10.17
C TYR A 248 -12.49 -10.11 9.59
N ARG A 249 -13.77 -10.50 9.50
CA ARG A 249 -14.17 -11.81 8.96
C ARG A 249 -13.59 -12.05 7.57
N TYR A 250 -13.73 -11.10 6.65
CA TYR A 250 -13.27 -11.26 5.27
C TYR A 250 -11.75 -11.11 5.13
N SER A 251 -11.10 -10.20 5.89
CA SER A 251 -9.64 -10.09 5.88
C SER A 251 -8.97 -11.35 6.44
N GLN A 252 -9.50 -11.92 7.53
CA GLN A 252 -9.04 -13.21 8.06
C GLN A 252 -9.18 -14.31 7.00
N ARG A 253 -10.32 -14.40 6.31
CA ARG A 253 -10.54 -15.40 5.25
C ARG A 253 -9.50 -15.30 4.14
N VAL A 254 -9.16 -14.09 3.68
CA VAL A 254 -8.10 -13.90 2.68
C VAL A 254 -6.76 -14.39 3.20
N ILE A 255 -6.40 -14.03 4.44
CA ILE A 255 -5.15 -14.46 5.06
C ILE A 255 -5.07 -15.98 5.19
N ASP A 256 -6.15 -16.62 5.65
CA ASP A 256 -6.22 -18.08 5.78
C ASP A 256 -6.08 -18.77 4.42
N MET A 257 -6.73 -18.27 3.37
CA MET A 257 -6.58 -18.80 2.01
C MET A 257 -5.12 -18.77 1.51
N PHE A 258 -4.37 -17.72 1.84
CA PHE A 258 -2.95 -17.64 1.51
C PHE A 258 -2.12 -18.60 2.38
N ARG A 259 -2.42 -18.71 3.68
CA ARG A 259 -1.73 -19.62 4.61
C ARG A 259 -1.93 -21.09 4.23
N ASP A 260 -3.11 -21.45 3.75
CA ASP A 260 -3.43 -22.79 3.26
C ASP A 260 -2.67 -23.14 1.96
N LYS A 261 -2.15 -22.13 1.26
CA LYS A 261 -1.35 -22.29 0.04
C LYS A 261 -0.04 -21.48 0.12
N PRO A 262 0.99 -21.93 0.87
CA PRO A 262 2.24 -21.17 1.05
C PRO A 262 2.95 -20.76 -0.26
N ASN A 263 2.85 -21.59 -1.31
CA ASN A 263 3.36 -21.24 -2.64
C ASN A 263 2.72 -19.96 -3.20
N MET A 264 1.44 -19.70 -2.90
CA MET A 264 0.77 -18.47 -3.31
C MET A 264 1.29 -17.24 -2.56
N ILE A 265 1.76 -17.40 -1.32
CA ILE A 265 2.44 -16.33 -0.58
C ILE A 265 3.77 -16.00 -1.27
N GLN A 266 4.58 -17.01 -1.59
CA GLN A 266 5.86 -16.79 -2.26
C GLN A 266 5.70 -16.11 -3.62
N LEU A 267 4.73 -16.55 -4.42
CA LEU A 267 4.46 -15.98 -5.75
C LEU A 267 3.83 -14.59 -5.69
N ASN A 268 3.13 -14.25 -4.61
CA ASN A 268 2.33 -13.03 -4.50
C ASN A 268 2.58 -12.29 -3.19
N ALA A 269 3.85 -12.23 -2.76
CA ALA A 269 4.24 -11.71 -1.45
C ALA A 269 3.71 -10.28 -1.21
N ALA A 270 3.80 -9.40 -2.21
CA ALA A 270 3.25 -8.05 -2.14
C ALA A 270 1.74 -8.00 -1.86
N LEU A 271 0.95 -8.89 -2.47
CA LEU A 271 -0.50 -8.97 -2.25
C LEU A 271 -0.82 -9.54 -0.86
N TYR A 272 -0.09 -10.57 -0.43
CA TYR A 272 -0.24 -11.13 0.91
C TYR A 272 0.08 -10.09 2.00
N LEU A 273 1.21 -9.37 1.87
CA LEU A 273 1.59 -8.30 2.79
C LEU A 273 0.53 -7.20 2.85
N ARG A 274 -0.07 -6.83 1.71
CA ARG A 274 -1.17 -5.86 1.69
C ARG A 274 -2.41 -6.38 2.42
N GLY A 275 -2.77 -7.65 2.22
CA GLY A 275 -3.84 -8.31 2.97
C GLY A 275 -3.57 -8.29 4.47
N LEU A 276 -2.34 -8.60 4.87
CA LEU A 276 -1.92 -8.64 6.28
C LEU A 276 -1.94 -7.24 6.91
N HIS A 277 -1.51 -6.23 6.15
CA HIS A 277 -1.64 -4.83 6.55
C HIS A 277 -3.09 -4.42 6.80
N THR A 278 -4.02 -4.77 5.88
CA THR A 278 -5.44 -4.46 6.06
C THR A 278 -6.01 -5.19 7.28
N HIS A 279 -5.63 -6.45 7.49
CA HIS A 279 -6.04 -7.23 8.64
C HIS A 279 -5.56 -6.60 9.97
N LEU A 280 -4.28 -6.28 10.06
CA LEU A 280 -3.67 -5.61 11.22
C LEU A 280 -4.27 -4.23 11.47
N ALA A 281 -4.49 -3.42 10.43
CA ALA A 281 -5.12 -2.11 10.57
C ALA A 281 -6.54 -2.23 11.13
N ASN A 282 -7.30 -3.24 10.71
CA ASN A 282 -8.64 -3.50 11.23
C ASN A 282 -8.62 -3.98 12.68
N LEU A 283 -7.70 -4.88 13.04
CA LEU A 283 -7.49 -5.32 14.43
C LEU A 283 -7.11 -4.15 15.34
N PHE A 284 -6.21 -3.28 14.87
CA PHE A 284 -5.85 -2.05 15.55
C PHE A 284 -7.09 -1.16 15.77
N ASN A 285 -7.92 -0.96 14.72
CA ASN A 285 -9.13 -0.12 14.81
C ASN A 285 -10.18 -0.67 15.79
N MET A 286 -10.24 -2.00 15.97
CA MET A 286 -11.14 -2.66 16.92
C MET A 286 -10.53 -2.83 18.32
N TRP A 287 -9.33 -2.29 18.59
CA TRP A 287 -8.60 -2.46 19.86
C TRP A 287 -8.35 -3.94 20.23
N GLN A 288 -8.22 -4.83 19.25
CA GLN A 288 -8.07 -6.28 19.48
C GLN A 288 -6.60 -6.67 19.68
N TYR A 289 -5.99 -6.26 20.79
CA TYR A 289 -4.57 -6.51 21.06
C TYR A 289 -4.16 -7.99 20.97
N ASP A 290 -4.93 -8.89 21.59
CA ASP A 290 -4.58 -10.32 21.68
C ASP A 290 -4.53 -11.00 20.31
N LYS A 291 -5.28 -10.47 19.33
CA LYS A 291 -5.23 -10.91 17.93
C LYS A 291 -4.20 -10.12 17.12
N PHE A 292 -4.03 -8.83 17.40
CA PHE A 292 -3.11 -7.95 16.69
C PHE A 292 -1.65 -8.36 16.88
N LYS A 293 -1.24 -8.65 18.12
CA LYS A 293 0.18 -8.92 18.42
C LYS A 293 0.73 -10.16 17.71
N PRO A 294 0.04 -11.33 17.70
CA PRO A 294 0.50 -12.49 16.96
C PRO A 294 0.61 -12.24 15.44
N GLU A 295 -0.36 -11.54 14.87
CA GLU A 295 -0.36 -11.20 13.43
C GLU A 295 0.79 -10.22 13.08
N LEU A 296 1.14 -9.31 14.00
CA LEU A 296 2.29 -8.43 13.85
C LEU A 296 3.61 -9.21 13.91
N ASP A 297 3.71 -10.22 14.79
CA ASP A 297 4.90 -11.07 14.84
C ASP A 297 5.12 -11.84 13.54
N ILE A 298 4.03 -12.31 12.91
CA ILE A 298 4.08 -12.94 11.58
C ILE A 298 4.57 -11.95 10.53
N LEU A 299 4.10 -10.69 10.55
CA LEU A 299 4.59 -9.66 9.64
C LEU A 299 6.10 -9.41 9.84
N LEU A 300 6.56 -9.29 11.08
CA LEU A 300 7.96 -8.98 11.39
C LEU A 300 8.91 -10.15 11.04
N ALA A 301 8.45 -11.40 11.21
CA ALA A 301 9.19 -12.60 10.86
C ALA A 301 9.14 -12.94 9.35
N PHE A 302 8.41 -12.17 8.54
CA PHE A 302 8.27 -12.44 7.10
C PHE A 302 9.61 -12.60 6.35
N PRO A 303 10.63 -11.74 6.57
CA PRO A 303 11.93 -11.88 5.90
C PRO A 303 12.74 -13.10 6.35
N GLU A 304 12.40 -13.74 7.47
CA GLU A 304 13.04 -14.98 7.93
C GLU A 304 12.58 -16.17 7.09
N THR A 305 11.39 -16.08 6.51
CA THR A 305 10.76 -17.16 5.71
C THR A 305 10.86 -16.90 4.21
N TYR A 306 10.75 -15.63 3.78
CA TYR A 306 10.70 -15.25 2.37
C TYR A 306 11.82 -14.26 2.02
N ASP A 307 12.59 -14.57 0.97
CA ASP A 307 13.68 -13.70 0.51
C ASP A 307 13.13 -12.43 -0.18
N LEU A 308 13.21 -11.31 0.53
CA LEU A 308 12.78 -10.00 0.03
C LEU A 308 13.80 -9.37 -0.93
N SER A 309 15.05 -9.82 -0.93
CA SER A 309 16.14 -9.18 -1.69
C SER A 309 15.98 -9.28 -3.21
N THR A 310 15.04 -10.11 -3.66
CA THR A 310 14.74 -10.30 -5.08
C THR A 310 13.63 -9.40 -5.61
N ASP A 311 12.88 -8.72 -4.74
CA ASP A 311 11.79 -7.83 -5.12
C ASP A 311 11.75 -6.59 -4.21
N ALA A 312 12.32 -5.50 -4.71
CA ALA A 312 12.36 -4.21 -4.03
C ALA A 312 10.97 -3.65 -3.69
N ASN A 313 9.93 -3.99 -4.48
CA ASN A 313 8.58 -3.56 -4.17
C ASN A 313 8.01 -4.32 -2.96
N THR A 314 8.23 -5.63 -2.87
CA THR A 314 7.84 -6.41 -1.69
C THR A 314 8.62 -5.97 -0.45
N GLU A 315 9.92 -5.70 -0.57
CA GLU A 315 10.73 -5.15 0.52
C GLU A 315 10.20 -3.79 1.01
N SER A 316 9.94 -2.86 0.09
CA SER A 316 9.35 -1.54 0.38
C SER A 316 8.00 -1.65 1.12
N LEU A 317 7.14 -2.58 0.70
CA LEU A 317 5.85 -2.82 1.36
C LEU A 317 6.02 -3.40 2.76
N TRP A 318 6.92 -4.38 2.92
CA TRP A 318 7.20 -4.97 4.23
C TRP A 318 7.71 -3.91 5.22
N GLN A 319 8.64 -3.05 4.82
CA GLN A 319 9.16 -1.96 5.65
C GLN A 319 8.06 -0.96 6.04
N LEU A 320 7.27 -0.51 5.06
CA LEU A 320 6.14 0.39 5.27
C LEU A 320 5.17 -0.15 6.33
N TYR A 321 4.77 -1.41 6.20
CA TYR A 321 3.81 -2.04 7.10
C TYR A 321 4.42 -2.35 8.46
N SER A 322 5.70 -2.75 8.51
CA SER A 322 6.43 -2.99 9.75
C SER A 322 6.52 -1.73 10.60
N PHE A 323 6.95 -0.60 10.04
CA PHE A 323 6.96 0.68 10.77
C PHE A 323 5.56 1.08 11.21
N THR A 324 4.57 0.98 10.32
CA THR A 324 3.17 1.35 10.63
C THR A 324 2.64 0.59 11.84
N HIS A 325 2.77 -0.73 11.84
CA HIS A 325 2.17 -1.57 12.88
C HIS A 325 3.00 -1.65 14.16
N ARG A 326 4.34 -1.47 14.10
CA ARG A 326 5.16 -1.28 15.31
C ARG A 326 4.79 0.00 16.05
N ILE A 327 4.58 1.10 15.34
CA ILE A 327 4.10 2.35 15.96
C ILE A 327 2.71 2.15 16.59
N GLN A 328 1.79 1.50 15.87
CA GLN A 328 0.45 1.19 16.39
C GLN A 328 0.48 0.31 17.64
N LEU A 329 1.43 -0.64 17.75
CA LEU A 329 1.62 -1.43 18.96
C LEU A 329 1.92 -0.53 20.18
N HIS A 330 2.77 0.49 20.00
CA HIS A 330 3.06 1.44 21.08
C HIS A 330 1.85 2.32 21.43
N PHE A 331 1.00 2.64 20.46
CA PHE A 331 -0.27 3.33 20.71
C PHE A 331 -1.22 2.47 21.56
N ILE A 332 -1.38 1.18 21.22
CA ILE A 332 -2.23 0.26 21.99
C ILE A 332 -1.73 0.12 23.43
N ARG A 333 -0.42 -0.01 23.62
CA ARG A 333 0.19 -0.28 24.94
C ARG A 333 0.40 0.96 25.80
N GLY A 334 0.22 2.16 25.24
CA GLY A 334 0.59 3.40 25.92
C GLY A 334 2.10 3.49 26.21
N THR A 335 2.95 3.06 25.28
CA THR A 335 4.42 3.05 25.43
C THR A 335 5.06 4.03 24.44
N PHE A 336 4.60 5.28 24.44
CA PHE A 336 4.98 6.27 23.42
C PHE A 336 6.47 6.62 23.44
N SER A 337 7.06 6.78 24.63
CA SER A 337 8.51 7.03 24.79
C SER A 337 9.37 5.93 24.17
N GLU A 338 9.01 4.65 24.35
CA GLU A 338 9.71 3.52 23.73
C GLU A 338 9.57 3.55 22.20
N GLY A 339 8.38 3.92 21.71
CA GLY A 339 8.12 4.03 20.28
C GLY A 339 8.97 5.08 19.57
N LEU A 340 9.56 6.04 20.29
CA LEU A 340 10.48 7.04 19.71
C LEU A 340 11.76 6.43 19.16
N GLU A 341 12.15 5.22 19.59
CA GLU A 341 13.29 4.49 19.01
C GLU A 341 13.10 4.15 17.52
N LEU A 342 11.83 4.12 17.05
CA LEU A 342 11.50 3.88 15.65
C LEU A 342 11.70 5.11 14.77
N VAL A 343 11.78 6.31 15.35
CA VAL A 343 11.77 7.58 14.60
C VAL A 343 13.05 7.78 13.79
N PRO A 344 14.27 7.64 14.35
CA PRO A 344 15.50 7.85 13.56
C PRO A 344 15.60 6.98 12.30
N PRO A 345 15.46 5.63 12.35
CA PRO A 345 15.57 4.80 11.15
C PRO A 345 14.41 5.02 10.16
N LEU A 346 13.21 5.40 10.64
CA LEU A 346 12.10 5.76 9.76
C LEU A 346 12.38 7.06 9.01
N MET A 347 12.94 8.07 9.70
CA MET A 347 13.28 9.35 9.08
C MET A 347 14.42 9.22 8.08
N GLU A 348 15.44 8.42 8.38
CA GLU A 348 16.51 8.08 7.44
C GLU A 348 15.92 7.48 6.15
N ALA A 349 15.03 6.50 6.26
CA ALA A 349 14.39 5.88 5.09
C ALA A 349 13.53 6.85 4.26
N ILE A 350 12.92 7.87 4.90
CA ILE A 350 12.13 8.91 4.22
C ILE A 350 13.05 9.93 3.55
N GLU A 351 14.09 10.40 4.24
CA GLU A 351 15.00 11.44 3.76
C GLU A 351 15.93 10.94 2.65
N GLU A 352 16.36 9.68 2.71
CA GLU A 352 17.16 9.02 1.67
C GLU A 352 16.32 8.51 0.49
N ASP A 353 14.98 8.65 0.55
CA ASP A 353 14.02 8.13 -0.43
C ASP A 353 14.25 6.64 -0.75
N THR A 354 14.70 5.85 0.24
CA THR A 354 15.18 4.48 0.07
C THR A 354 14.18 3.57 -0.65
N TYR A 355 12.89 3.80 -0.40
CA TYR A 355 11.79 2.96 -0.86
C TYR A 355 10.82 3.66 -1.82
N ASN A 356 11.12 4.89 -2.24
CA ASN A 356 10.28 5.71 -3.13
C ASN A 356 8.81 5.75 -2.68
N TRP A 357 8.60 6.01 -1.38
CA TRP A 357 7.27 6.12 -0.81
C TRP A 357 6.61 7.43 -1.25
N ASP A 358 5.31 7.37 -1.55
CA ASP A 358 4.57 8.55 -1.97
C ASP A 358 4.40 9.60 -0.84
N GLU A 359 4.17 10.86 -1.22
CA GLU A 359 4.01 11.97 -0.27
C GLU A 359 2.89 11.73 0.77
N TYR A 360 1.87 10.96 0.41
CA TYR A 360 0.78 10.64 1.34
C TYR A 360 1.25 9.69 2.46
N ARG A 361 2.07 8.69 2.13
CA ARG A 361 2.71 7.82 3.14
C ARG A 361 3.62 8.63 4.07
N HIS A 362 4.38 9.58 3.53
CA HIS A 362 5.20 10.49 4.35
C HIS A 362 4.35 11.29 5.35
N MET A 363 3.24 11.91 4.90
CA MET A 363 2.34 12.63 5.80
C MET A 363 1.76 11.74 6.91
N LEU A 364 1.36 10.52 6.57
CA LEU A 364 0.86 9.56 7.54
C LEU A 364 1.94 9.21 8.59
N PHE A 365 3.20 9.05 8.18
CA PHE A 365 4.30 8.82 9.12
C PHE A 365 4.59 10.04 9.98
N TYR A 366 4.67 11.24 9.40
CA TYR A 366 4.84 12.47 10.18
C TYR A 366 3.73 12.63 11.23
N TYR A 367 2.48 12.29 10.89
CA TYR A 367 1.38 12.37 11.83
C TYR A 367 1.52 11.34 12.96
N ARG A 368 1.92 10.11 12.65
CA ARG A 368 2.18 9.06 13.65
C ARG A 368 3.36 9.40 14.56
N ILE A 369 4.44 9.95 14.01
CA ILE A 369 5.59 10.43 14.76
C ILE A 369 5.17 11.57 15.69
N ALA A 370 4.36 12.52 15.20
CA ALA A 370 3.81 13.57 16.05
C ALA A 370 2.95 13.02 17.19
N CYS A 371 2.14 11.98 16.95
CA CYS A 371 1.38 11.31 18.00
C CYS A 371 2.27 10.60 19.02
N LEU A 372 3.42 10.04 18.61
CA LEU A 372 4.41 9.50 19.54
C LEU A 372 4.98 10.58 20.46
N TYR A 373 5.45 11.70 19.90
CA TYR A 373 5.98 12.81 20.68
C TYR A 373 4.93 13.45 21.60
N PHE A 374 3.69 13.62 21.09
CA PHE A 374 2.58 14.12 21.90
C PHE A 374 2.29 13.18 23.07
N GLY A 375 2.15 11.87 22.81
CA GLY A 375 1.89 10.87 23.84
C GLY A 375 2.99 10.78 24.90
N SER A 376 4.26 10.98 24.51
CA SER A 376 5.40 11.03 25.43
C SER A 376 5.54 12.37 26.18
N GLY A 377 4.75 13.39 25.84
CA GLY A 377 4.75 14.72 26.45
C GLY A 377 5.68 15.75 25.80
N ASP A 378 6.36 15.42 24.70
CA ASP A 378 7.22 16.35 23.95
C ASP A 378 6.41 17.09 22.88
N ASN A 379 5.57 18.03 23.34
CA ASN A 379 4.68 18.80 22.48
C ASN A 379 5.41 19.64 21.43
N ASN A 380 6.64 20.09 21.72
CA ASN A 380 7.42 20.91 20.81
C ASN A 380 7.83 20.11 19.57
N ARG A 381 8.44 18.93 19.76
CA ARG A 381 8.78 18.07 18.62
C ARG A 381 7.53 17.56 17.90
N ALA A 382 6.43 17.30 18.60
CA ALA A 382 5.17 16.96 17.95
C ALA A 382 4.77 18.05 16.94
N ILE A 383 4.87 19.34 17.30
CA ILE A 383 4.58 20.47 16.42
C ILE A 383 5.53 20.50 15.20
N ASP A 384 6.81 20.20 15.36
CA ASP A 384 7.78 20.15 14.25
C ASP A 384 7.31 19.18 13.15
N TYR A 385 6.92 17.96 13.52
CA TYR A 385 6.40 16.97 12.57
C TYR A 385 5.02 17.34 12.01
N LEU A 386 4.15 17.95 12.81
CA LEU A 386 2.85 18.43 12.32
C LEU A 386 3.01 19.54 11.29
N ASN A 387 4.01 20.40 11.43
CA ASN A 387 4.33 21.45 10.48
C ASN A 387 4.79 20.91 9.12
N LEU A 388 5.42 19.72 9.07
CA LEU A 388 5.76 19.04 7.80
C LEU A 388 4.50 18.67 6.99
N ILE A 389 3.35 18.49 7.66
CA ILE A 389 2.05 18.25 7.02
C ILE A 389 1.36 19.59 6.71
N ILE A 390 1.24 20.46 7.72
CA ILE A 390 0.44 21.69 7.65
C ILE A 390 0.97 22.67 6.59
N ASN A 391 2.29 22.70 6.39
CA ASN A 391 2.97 23.65 5.51
C ASN A 391 3.27 23.09 4.11
N GLN A 392 2.67 21.97 3.73
CA GLN A 392 2.83 21.44 2.37
C GLN A 392 2.30 22.39 1.29
N ARG A 393 2.89 22.31 0.09
CA ARG A 393 2.56 23.17 -1.06
C ARG A 393 1.09 23.06 -1.49
N SER A 394 0.47 21.90 -1.28
CA SER A 394 -0.92 21.60 -1.65
C SER A 394 -1.76 21.31 -0.39
N PRO A 395 -2.23 22.34 0.34
CA PRO A 395 -2.93 22.16 1.61
C PRO A 395 -4.30 21.46 1.52
N ASN A 396 -4.85 21.29 0.30
CA ASN A 396 -6.08 20.54 0.06
C ASN A 396 -5.82 19.07 -0.30
N TYR A 397 -4.57 18.66 -0.50
CA TYR A 397 -4.22 17.27 -0.69
C TYR A 397 -4.46 16.53 0.63
N ARG A 398 -5.39 15.55 0.60
CA ARG A 398 -5.76 14.74 1.78
C ARG A 398 -6.19 15.61 2.97
N SER A 399 -7.31 16.30 2.77
CA SER A 399 -7.93 17.23 3.74
C SER A 399 -8.22 16.58 5.10
N ASP A 400 -8.42 15.26 5.13
CA ASP A 400 -8.56 14.43 6.32
C ASP A 400 -7.33 14.54 7.24
N ILE A 401 -6.14 14.22 6.73
CA ILE A 401 -4.91 14.28 7.53
C ILE A 401 -4.57 15.71 7.93
N GLN A 402 -4.80 16.66 7.03
CA GLN A 402 -4.61 18.09 7.32
C GLN A 402 -5.48 18.58 8.49
N ALA A 403 -6.74 18.15 8.53
CA ALA A 403 -7.64 18.45 9.64
C ALA A 403 -7.09 17.91 10.97
N TYR A 404 -6.69 16.63 10.98
CA TYR A 404 -6.14 15.98 12.17
C TYR A 404 -4.83 16.61 12.65
N ALA A 405 -3.92 16.94 11.72
CA ALA A 405 -2.65 17.56 12.06
C ALA A 405 -2.83 18.95 12.68
N ARG A 406 -3.77 19.76 12.13
CA ARG A 406 -4.09 21.09 12.66
C ARG A 406 -4.74 21.04 14.04
N ILE A 407 -5.64 20.08 14.27
CA ILE A 407 -6.27 19.88 15.58
C ILE A 407 -5.21 19.48 16.62
N LEU A 408 -4.36 18.50 16.30
CA LEU A 408 -3.30 18.07 17.22
C LEU A 408 -2.28 19.18 17.48
N SER A 409 -1.91 19.96 16.47
CA SER A 409 -1.00 21.10 16.63
C SER A 409 -1.57 22.15 17.58
N LEU A 410 -2.88 22.40 17.51
CA LEU A 410 -3.56 23.30 18.43
C LEU A 410 -3.54 22.78 19.87
N ILE A 411 -3.76 21.46 20.05
CA ILE A 411 -3.66 20.81 21.35
C ILE A 411 -2.22 20.94 21.89
N CYS A 412 -1.19 20.63 21.10
CA CYS A 412 0.21 20.78 21.53
C CYS A 412 0.54 22.21 21.95
N HIS A 413 0.07 23.23 21.22
CA HIS A 413 0.28 24.63 21.62
C HIS A 413 -0.46 25.01 22.89
N PHE A 414 -1.65 24.46 23.10
CA PHE A 414 -2.38 24.60 24.35
C PHE A 414 -1.61 23.97 25.52
N GLU A 415 -1.09 22.76 25.36
CA GLU A 415 -0.24 22.07 26.35
C GLU A 415 0.99 22.88 26.75
N MET A 416 1.56 23.64 25.83
CA MET A 416 2.72 24.50 26.06
C MET A 416 2.37 25.86 26.71
N GLY A 417 1.08 26.18 26.90
CA GLY A 417 0.64 27.46 27.44
C GLY A 417 0.73 28.63 26.45
N ASN A 418 0.77 28.36 25.13
CA ASN A 418 0.90 29.39 24.11
C ASN A 418 -0.44 30.09 23.78
N VAL A 419 -1.05 30.74 24.78
CA VAL A 419 -2.43 31.28 24.72
C VAL A 419 -2.68 32.18 23.50
N GLN A 420 -1.78 33.12 23.20
CA GLN A 420 -1.93 34.04 22.06
C GLN A 420 -1.92 33.32 20.72
N LEU A 421 -1.04 32.31 20.58
CA LEU A 421 -0.93 31.54 19.34
C LEU A 421 -2.15 30.64 19.15
N VAL A 422 -2.64 30.03 20.23
CA VAL A 422 -3.88 29.22 20.23
C VAL A 422 -5.06 30.08 19.75
N GLU A 423 -5.24 31.30 20.26
CA GLU A 423 -6.35 32.16 19.83
C GLU A 423 -6.32 32.48 18.32
N TYR A 424 -5.13 32.76 17.78
CA TYR A 424 -4.96 33.00 16.35
C TYR A 424 -5.18 31.73 15.52
N GLN A 425 -4.56 30.62 15.92
CA GLN A 425 -4.61 29.36 15.18
C GLN A 425 -6.02 28.78 15.16
N VAL A 426 -6.79 28.87 16.23
CA VAL A 426 -8.22 28.48 16.29
C VAL A 426 -8.99 29.06 15.09
N LYS A 427 -8.81 30.35 14.78
CA LYS A 427 -9.50 31.01 13.66
C LYS A 427 -9.04 30.46 12.30
N SER A 428 -7.76 30.10 12.18
CA SER A 428 -7.21 29.50 10.97
C SER A 428 -7.74 28.08 10.75
N VAL A 429 -7.68 27.24 11.79
CA VAL A 429 -8.21 25.87 11.80
C VAL A 429 -9.72 25.89 11.53
N TYR A 430 -10.47 26.83 12.12
CA TYR A 430 -11.89 27.05 11.81
C TYR A 430 -12.14 27.22 10.32
N ARG A 431 -11.43 28.16 9.69
CA ARG A 431 -11.63 28.46 8.27
C ARG A 431 -11.25 27.29 7.38
N PHE A 432 -10.33 26.43 7.81
CA PHE A 432 -9.98 25.21 7.11
C PHE A 432 -11.09 24.16 7.26
N LEU A 433 -11.46 23.82 8.49
CA LEU A 433 -12.47 22.80 8.77
C LEU A 433 -13.87 23.17 8.27
N ALA A 434 -14.23 24.46 8.25
CA ALA A 434 -15.47 24.93 7.65
C ALA A 434 -15.55 24.71 6.12
N LYS A 435 -14.42 24.50 5.45
CA LYS A 435 -14.36 24.12 4.03
C LYS A 435 -14.31 22.61 3.82
N VAL A 436 -14.06 21.84 4.87
CA VAL A 436 -14.13 20.38 4.84
C VAL A 436 -15.60 20.01 4.98
N GLU A 437 -16.20 19.50 3.92
CA GLU A 437 -17.61 19.12 3.93
C GLU A 437 -17.85 17.95 4.91
N HIS A 438 -18.84 18.13 5.80
CA HIS A 438 -19.36 17.12 6.73
C HIS A 438 -18.38 16.67 7.85
N LEU A 439 -18.12 17.56 8.81
CA LEU A 439 -17.52 17.16 10.09
C LEU A 439 -18.47 16.26 10.88
N GLN A 440 -17.94 15.15 11.41
CA GLN A 440 -18.65 14.27 12.36
C GLN A 440 -19.00 15.02 13.66
N GLU A 441 -20.01 14.57 14.39
CA GLU A 441 -20.49 15.21 15.62
C GLU A 441 -19.37 15.31 16.66
N THR A 442 -18.57 14.25 16.80
CA THR A 442 -17.36 14.19 17.64
C THR A 442 -16.36 15.31 17.30
N GLN A 443 -16.07 15.51 16.01
CA GLN A 443 -15.22 16.62 15.55
C GLN A 443 -15.83 17.98 15.91
N GLN A 444 -17.15 18.14 15.75
CA GLN A 444 -17.82 19.39 16.07
C GLN A 444 -17.75 19.72 17.58
N HIS A 445 -17.84 18.73 18.47
CA HIS A 445 -17.69 18.92 19.92
C HIS A 445 -16.28 19.41 20.28
N ILE A 446 -15.25 18.69 19.84
CA ILE A 446 -13.84 19.07 20.04
C ILE A 446 -13.59 20.47 19.48
N PHE A 447 -14.13 20.74 18.30
CA PHE A 447 -13.94 22.00 17.63
C PHE A 447 -14.63 23.18 18.36
N LYS A 448 -15.86 22.98 18.86
CA LYS A 448 -16.58 23.96 19.68
C LYS A 448 -15.83 24.25 20.99
N PHE A 449 -15.23 23.24 21.61
CA PHE A 449 -14.41 23.37 22.81
C PHE A 449 -13.14 24.20 22.53
N LEU A 450 -12.35 23.81 21.53
CA LEU A 450 -11.12 24.51 21.14
C LEU A 450 -11.37 25.98 20.81
N ARG A 451 -12.55 26.31 20.25
CA ARG A 451 -12.94 27.70 19.97
C ARG A 451 -13.17 28.55 21.22
N ARG A 452 -13.67 27.95 22.30
CA ARG A 452 -13.94 28.66 23.56
C ARG A 452 -12.72 28.70 24.46
N LEU A 453 -11.78 27.77 24.28
CA LEU A 453 -10.60 27.57 25.10
C LEU A 453 -9.84 28.85 25.50
N PRO A 454 -9.57 29.83 24.60
CA PRO A 454 -8.86 31.06 24.99
C PRO A 454 -9.61 31.96 25.99
N ARG A 455 -10.90 31.72 26.22
CA ARG A 455 -11.77 32.51 27.11
C ARG A 455 -12.05 31.82 28.43
N ILE A 456 -11.68 30.55 28.58
CA ILE A 456 -11.93 29.74 29.77
C ILE A 456 -10.89 30.13 30.83
N GLN A 457 -11.33 30.37 32.06
CA GLN A 457 -10.40 30.64 33.15
C GLN A 457 -9.70 29.35 33.58
N GLU A 458 -8.45 29.44 34.05
CA GLU A 458 -7.68 28.27 34.49
C GLU A 458 -8.40 27.45 35.55
N ALA A 459 -9.12 28.11 36.46
CA ALA A 459 -9.93 27.45 37.50
C ALA A 459 -11.13 26.65 36.95
N GLU A 460 -11.65 27.01 35.78
CA GLU A 460 -12.82 26.38 35.12
C GLU A 460 -12.40 25.27 34.14
N LEU A 461 -11.11 25.23 33.77
CA LEU A 461 -10.58 24.38 32.72
C LEU A 461 -10.85 22.88 32.96
N LYS A 462 -10.68 22.43 34.22
CA LYS A 462 -10.94 21.04 34.60
C LYS A 462 -12.41 20.65 34.39
N GLU A 463 -13.33 21.55 34.72
CA GLU A 463 -14.77 21.31 34.55
C GLU A 463 -15.14 21.28 33.06
N GLU A 464 -14.55 22.15 32.24
CA GLU A 464 -14.75 22.15 30.79
C GLU A 464 -14.20 20.88 30.11
N PHE A 465 -13.09 20.31 30.59
CA PHE A 465 -12.62 19.00 30.12
C PHE A 465 -13.57 17.86 30.48
N ILE A 466 -14.15 17.88 31.69
CA ILE A 466 -15.15 16.90 32.11
C ILE A 466 -16.38 17.00 31.19
N GLN A 467 -16.89 18.21 30.96
CA GLN A 467 -18.04 18.44 30.08
C GLN A 467 -17.78 18.00 28.64
N LEU A 468 -16.60 18.30 28.09
CA LEU A 468 -16.24 17.80 26.75
C LEU A 468 -16.18 16.28 26.75
N LYS A 469 -15.56 15.65 27.75
CA LYS A 469 -15.48 14.18 27.82
C LYS A 469 -16.88 13.56 27.87
N GLU A 470 -17.79 14.07 28.68
CA GLU A 470 -19.18 13.60 28.76
C GLU A 470 -19.90 13.74 27.41
N GLN A 471 -19.68 14.85 26.68
CA GLN A 471 -20.22 15.03 25.33
C GLN A 471 -19.68 13.99 24.36
N LEU A 472 -18.37 13.69 24.41
CA LEU A 472 -17.75 12.68 23.55
C LEU A 472 -18.22 11.27 23.89
N ASP A 473 -18.31 10.94 25.18
CA ASP A 473 -18.83 9.64 25.64
C ASP A 473 -20.29 9.46 25.17
N GLY A 474 -21.12 10.51 25.25
CA GLY A 474 -22.53 10.49 24.87
C GLY A 474 -22.81 10.34 23.36
N VAL A 475 -21.80 10.54 22.51
CA VAL A 475 -21.90 10.29 21.05
C VAL A 475 -21.13 9.05 20.60
N SER A 476 -20.26 8.49 21.46
CA SER A 476 -19.35 7.39 21.11
C SER A 476 -20.04 6.10 20.66
N ASP A 477 -21.23 5.81 21.20
CA ASP A 477 -22.04 4.64 20.85
C ASP A 477 -22.89 4.83 19.59
N ARG A 478 -22.96 6.05 19.04
CA ARG A 478 -23.75 6.33 17.84
C ARG A 478 -23.06 5.72 16.60
N PRO A 479 -23.83 5.16 15.66
CA PRO A 479 -23.29 4.75 14.37
C PRO A 479 -22.55 5.91 13.69
N PHE A 480 -21.43 5.62 13.03
CA PHE A 480 -20.59 6.57 12.28
C PHE A 480 -19.79 7.60 13.08
N GLU A 481 -19.91 7.61 14.41
CA GLU A 481 -19.11 8.46 15.31
C GLU A 481 -17.92 7.72 15.95
N GLN A 482 -17.93 6.39 15.85
CA GLN A 482 -16.86 5.53 16.34
C GLN A 482 -15.53 5.86 15.61
N ARG A 483 -14.46 6.09 16.39
CA ARG A 483 -13.08 6.26 15.89
C ARG A 483 -12.84 7.47 14.96
N THR A 484 -13.58 8.55 15.15
CA THR A 484 -13.40 9.84 14.47
C THR A 484 -11.94 10.36 14.47
N PHE A 485 -11.10 9.97 15.45
CA PHE A 485 -9.66 10.24 15.50
C PHE A 485 -8.86 8.94 15.65
N THR A 486 -8.56 8.26 14.54
CA THR A 486 -7.94 6.92 14.56
C THR A 486 -6.60 6.85 15.29
N TYR A 487 -5.81 7.93 15.30
CA TYR A 487 -4.45 7.96 15.89
C TYR A 487 -4.31 8.92 17.08
N LEU A 488 -5.34 9.71 17.38
CA LEU A 488 -5.35 10.63 18.52
C LEU A 488 -6.49 10.22 19.46
N ASP A 489 -6.14 9.57 20.56
CA ASP A 489 -7.10 9.25 21.61
C ASP A 489 -7.40 10.48 22.46
N VAL A 490 -8.31 11.32 21.95
CA VAL A 490 -8.77 12.54 22.60
C VAL A 490 -9.39 12.23 23.97
N ALA A 491 -10.06 11.10 24.12
CA ALA A 491 -10.67 10.69 25.40
C ALA A 491 -9.59 10.43 26.45
N SER A 492 -8.52 9.72 26.09
CA SER A 492 -7.38 9.49 26.97
C SER A 492 -6.62 10.77 27.30
N TRP A 493 -6.48 11.70 26.34
CA TRP A 493 -5.91 13.04 26.62
C TRP A 493 -6.76 13.83 27.62
N LEU A 494 -8.08 13.88 27.44
CA LEU A 494 -8.98 14.54 28.40
C LEU A 494 -8.90 13.91 29.79
N LYS A 495 -8.88 12.58 29.88
CA LYS A 495 -8.70 11.86 31.14
C LYS A 495 -7.37 12.22 31.80
N SER A 496 -6.29 12.34 31.03
CA SER A 496 -4.98 12.77 31.52
C SER A 496 -5.03 14.16 32.17
N LYS A 497 -5.82 15.08 31.60
CA LYS A 497 -6.04 16.42 32.19
C LYS A 497 -6.92 16.42 33.42
N ILE A 498 -7.92 15.56 33.47
CA ILE A 498 -8.82 15.45 34.61
C ILE A 498 -8.10 14.81 35.82
N GLU A 499 -7.22 13.83 35.57
CA GLU A 499 -6.52 13.06 36.60
C GLU A 499 -5.12 13.60 36.94
N ASP A 500 -4.65 14.64 36.25
CA ASP A 500 -3.29 15.19 36.38
C ASP A 500 -2.19 14.14 36.16
N LYS A 501 -2.35 13.36 35.07
CA LYS A 501 -1.41 12.32 34.62
C LYS A 501 -0.95 12.59 33.19
N SER A 502 0.17 11.98 32.82
CA SER A 502 0.59 12.02 31.41
C SER A 502 -0.34 11.16 30.54
N VAL A 503 -0.49 11.52 29.26
CA VAL A 503 -1.28 10.75 28.29
C VAL A 503 -0.77 9.30 28.22
N GLN A 504 0.55 9.13 28.22
CA GLN A 504 1.19 7.82 28.28
C GLN A 504 0.73 6.99 29.48
N GLN A 505 0.74 7.56 30.69
CA GLN A 505 0.33 6.85 31.91
C GLN A 505 -1.13 6.40 31.83
N VAL A 506 -2.03 7.27 31.39
CA VAL A 506 -3.46 6.95 31.27
C VAL A 506 -3.71 5.78 30.34
N ILE A 507 -3.10 5.80 29.14
CA ILE A 507 -3.29 4.73 28.14
C ILE A 507 -2.63 3.44 28.64
N ARG A 508 -1.48 3.53 29.30
CA ARG A 508 -0.78 2.37 29.85
C ARG A 508 -1.58 1.68 30.95
N GLU A 509 -2.11 2.44 31.91
CA GLU A 509 -2.96 1.93 32.98
C GLU A 509 -4.23 1.29 32.42
N GLN A 510 -4.84 1.90 31.39
CA GLN A 510 -6.01 1.35 30.71
C GLN A 510 -5.68 0.00 30.06
N PHE A 511 -4.57 -0.08 29.33
CA PHE A 511 -4.10 -1.31 28.70
C PHE A 511 -3.83 -2.42 29.72
N GLU A 512 -3.14 -2.12 30.82
CA GLU A 512 -2.85 -3.09 31.88
C GLU A 512 -4.13 -3.58 32.58
N ALA A 513 -5.11 -2.70 32.78
CA ALA A 513 -6.40 -3.06 33.34
C ALA A 513 -7.20 -3.98 32.40
N ASP A 514 -7.18 -3.71 31.09
CA ASP A 514 -7.89 -4.54 30.10
C ASP A 514 -7.25 -5.92 29.96
N GLN A 515 -5.91 -6.00 30.00
CA GLN A 515 -5.18 -7.27 30.01
C GLN A 515 -5.37 -8.08 31.29
N ALA A 516 -5.68 -7.45 32.42
CA ALA A 516 -6.00 -8.16 33.65
C ALA A 516 -7.44 -8.71 33.69
N ARG A 517 -8.32 -8.22 32.81
CA ARG A 517 -9.73 -8.63 32.73
C ARG A 517 -10.00 -9.73 31.69
N GLY A 518 -9.17 -9.79 30.64
CA GLY A 518 -9.16 -10.88 29.65
C GLY A 518 -8.41 -12.09 30.16
#